data_AF-A0A843HRQ2-F1
#
_entry.id   AF-A0A843HRQ2-F1
#
_cell.length_a   1.000
_cell.length_b   1.000
_cell.length_c   1.000
_cell.angle_alpha   90.00
_cell.angle_beta   90.00
_cell.angle_gamma   90.00
#
_symmetry.space_group_name_H-M   'P 1'
#
loop_
_entity.id
_entity.type
_entity.pdbx_description
1 polymer ?
#
loop_
_entity_poly.entity_id
_entity_poly.type
_entity_poly.pdbx_seq_one_letter_code
_entity_poly.pdbx_strand_id
1 'polypeptide(L)'
;MSMDEDIKKYPCYLFYNKILQKVDWITDTNSYNHFAYQLHHFIRKSVRKNSPEFYKRVENLQKLILMPASCNYDLEQMGEDKFYKKWGMDKNNLVFSRLKWREGYYD
;
A
#
# COMPACT_ATOMS: atom_id res chain seq x y z
N MET A 1 -1.11 -1.35 17.08
CA MET A 1 -0.94 -0.08 16.35
C MET A 1 -2.21 0.17 15.55
N SER A 2 -2.85 1.31 15.80
CA SER A 2 -4.05 1.74 15.09
C SER A 2 -3.70 2.29 13.70
N MET A 3 -4.71 2.53 12.86
CA MET A 3 -4.50 3.17 11.56
C MET A 3 -3.99 4.61 11.72
N ASP A 4 -4.50 5.37 12.69
CA ASP A 4 -4.06 6.76 12.93
C ASP A 4 -2.58 6.83 13.37
N GLU A 5 -2.12 5.86 14.17
CA GLU A 5 -0.69 5.76 14.52
C GLU A 5 0.16 5.45 13.29
N ASP A 6 -0.32 4.58 12.40
CA ASP A 6 0.38 4.27 11.15
C ASP A 6 0.40 5.50 10.21
N ILE A 7 -0.69 6.30 10.14
CA ILE A 7 -0.77 7.53 9.32
C ILE A 7 0.28 8.56 9.76
N LYS A 8 0.47 8.73 11.07
CA LYS A 8 1.49 9.63 11.61
C LYS A 8 2.92 9.15 11.37
N LYS A 9 3.10 7.84 11.22
CA LYS A 9 4.42 7.20 11.15
C LYS A 9 4.94 7.03 9.72
N TYR A 10 4.06 6.72 8.77
CA TYR A 10 4.46 6.36 7.41
C TYR A 10 3.97 7.39 6.39
N PRO A 11 4.72 7.59 5.28
CA PRO A 11 4.27 8.47 4.22
C PRO A 11 2.99 7.94 3.57
N CYS A 12 2.06 8.85 3.30
CA CYS A 12 0.80 8.55 2.63
C CYS A 12 0.88 8.88 1.14
N TYR A 13 0.25 8.04 0.32
CA TYR A 13 0.14 8.19 -1.12
C TYR A 13 -1.31 8.03 -1.55
N LEU A 14 -1.73 8.79 -2.55
CA LEU A 14 -2.99 8.63 -3.25
C LEU A 14 -2.74 7.89 -4.56
N PHE A 15 -3.46 6.79 -4.78
CA PHE A 15 -3.55 6.14 -6.08
C PHE A 15 -4.67 6.79 -6.90
N TYR A 16 -4.29 7.58 -7.90
CA TYR A 16 -5.19 8.29 -8.79
C TYR A 16 -4.58 8.36 -10.19
N ASN A 17 -5.39 8.28 -11.24
CA ASN A 17 -4.92 8.31 -12.64
C ASN A 17 -3.73 7.38 -12.92
N LYS A 18 -3.74 6.16 -12.36
CA LYS A 18 -2.71 5.14 -12.59
C LYS A 18 -1.31 5.53 -12.07
N ILE A 19 -1.23 6.51 -11.17
CA ILE A 19 0.01 6.93 -10.52
C ILE A 19 -0.13 6.94 -9.00
N LEU A 20 1.00 6.88 -8.28
CA LEU A 20 1.07 7.08 -6.85
C LEU A 20 1.61 8.48 -6.57
N GLN A 21 0.76 9.35 -6.03
CA GLN A 21 1.14 10.70 -5.65
C GLN A 21 1.26 10.79 -4.13
N LYS A 22 2.39 11.25 -3.62
CA LYS A 22 2.55 11.51 -2.18
C LYS A 22 1.56 12.61 -1.75
N VAL A 23 0.91 12.42 -0.61
CA VAL A 23 -0.08 13.35 -0.07
C VAL A 23 0.15 13.59 1.42
N ASP A 24 0.03 14.84 1.84
CA ASP A 24 0.24 15.25 3.23
C ASP A 24 -1.07 15.69 3.93
N TRP A 25 -2.21 15.69 3.20
CA TRP A 25 -3.52 16.05 3.75
C TRP A 25 -4.21 14.91 4.53
N ILE A 26 -3.69 13.68 4.45
CA ILE A 26 -4.17 12.55 5.25
C ILE A 26 -3.51 12.61 6.62
N THR A 27 -4.18 13.23 7.60
CA THR A 27 -3.65 13.37 8.96
C THR A 27 -4.21 12.34 9.94
N ASP A 28 -5.36 11.76 9.59
CA ASP A 28 -6.07 10.75 10.37
C ASP A 28 -7.04 9.95 9.48
N THR A 29 -7.72 8.99 10.08
CA THR A 29 -8.75 8.21 9.41
C THR A 29 -9.91 9.07 8.90
N ASN A 30 -10.28 10.19 9.53
CA ASN A 30 -11.40 11.02 9.07
C ASN A 30 -11.07 11.88 7.83
N SER A 31 -9.80 11.92 7.42
CA SER A 31 -9.34 12.75 6.31
C SER A 31 -9.89 12.31 4.94
N TYR A 32 -10.43 11.10 4.80
CA TYR A 32 -10.91 10.54 3.53
C TYR A 32 -12.26 9.82 3.64
N ASN A 33 -12.93 9.65 2.50
CA ASN A 33 -14.21 8.93 2.43
C ASN A 33 -14.01 7.40 2.44
N HIS A 34 -14.29 6.78 3.59
CA HIS A 34 -14.18 5.32 3.81
C HIS A 34 -15.12 4.47 2.96
N PHE A 35 -16.20 5.03 2.42
CA PHE A 35 -17.11 4.28 1.53
C PHE A 35 -16.50 4.09 0.15
N ALA A 36 -15.76 5.09 -0.34
CA ALA A 36 -15.18 5.07 -1.68
C ALA A 36 -13.72 4.60 -1.69
N TYR A 37 -12.98 4.86 -0.61
CA TYR A 37 -11.54 4.65 -0.53
C TYR A 37 -11.14 3.80 0.67
N GLN A 38 -10.03 3.09 0.51
CA GLN A 38 -9.40 2.31 1.55
C GLN A 38 -7.92 2.66 1.63
N LEU A 39 -7.41 2.77 2.86
CA LEU A 39 -6.00 3.01 3.12
C LEU A 39 -5.28 1.67 3.31
N HIS A 40 -4.43 1.34 2.34
CA HIS A 40 -3.72 0.06 2.23
C HIS A 40 -2.28 0.18 2.72
N HIS A 41 -1.80 -0.78 3.50
CA HIS A 41 -0.38 -0.89 3.86
C HIS A 41 0.39 -1.59 2.75
N PHE A 42 1.39 -0.92 2.18
CA PHE A 42 2.27 -1.54 1.18
C PHE A 42 2.89 -2.84 1.69
N ILE A 43 3.44 -2.84 2.91
CA ILE A 43 3.85 -4.05 3.61
C ILE A 43 2.71 -4.48 4.52
N ARG A 44 2.08 -5.62 4.20
CA ARG A 44 0.89 -6.14 4.91
C ARG A 44 1.12 -6.21 6.42
N LYS A 45 0.10 -5.81 7.21
CA LYS A 45 0.13 -5.89 8.68
C LYS A 45 0.45 -7.30 9.21
N SER A 46 0.08 -8.34 8.47
CA SER A 46 0.41 -9.73 8.82
C SER A 46 1.92 -10.00 8.83
N VAL A 47 2.71 -9.38 7.95
CA VAL A 47 4.18 -9.50 7.94
C VAL A 47 4.76 -8.94 9.22
N ARG A 48 4.29 -7.76 9.64
CA ARG A 48 4.68 -7.14 10.91
C ARG A 48 4.37 -8.01 12.12
N LYS A 49 3.21 -8.68 12.11
CA LYS A 49 2.77 -9.54 13.22
C LYS A 49 3.51 -10.89 13.24
N ASN A 50 3.69 -11.51 12.08
CA ASN A 50 4.15 -12.89 11.96
C ASN A 50 5.67 -13.01 11.75
N SER A 51 6.35 -11.93 11.36
CA SER A 51 7.79 -11.92 11.09
C SER A 51 8.41 -10.56 11.44
N PRO A 52 8.38 -10.16 12.73
CA PRO A 52 8.78 -8.82 13.16
C PRO A 52 10.25 -8.49 12.84
N GLU A 53 11.16 -9.45 12.89
CA GLU A 53 12.59 -9.28 12.55
C GLU A 53 12.76 -8.98 11.06
N PHE A 54 11.99 -9.66 10.20
CA PHE A 54 11.97 -9.37 8.78
C PHE A 54 11.36 -7.99 8.52
N TYR A 55 10.23 -7.68 9.17
CA TYR A 55 9.57 -6.38 9.02
C TYR A 55 10.51 -5.23 9.34
N LYS A 56 11.29 -5.30 10.44
CA LYS A 56 12.29 -4.29 10.80
C LYS A 56 13.30 -4.00 9.67
N ARG A 57 13.64 -4.99 8.84
CA ARG A 57 14.60 -4.85 7.73
C ARG A 57 14.01 -4.14 6.52
N VAL A 58 12.68 -4.15 6.37
CA VAL A 58 11.97 -3.60 5.20
C VAL A 58 11.04 -2.46 5.59
N GLU A 59 10.95 -2.10 6.87
CA GLU A 59 10.05 -1.07 7.38
C GLU A 59 10.29 0.31 6.74
N ASN A 60 11.52 0.59 6.31
CA ASN A 60 11.87 1.80 5.57
C ASN A 60 11.15 1.91 4.21
N LEU A 61 10.67 0.81 3.65
CA LEU A 61 9.88 0.77 2.41
C LEU A 61 8.37 0.96 2.67
N GLN A 62 7.94 0.97 3.94
CA GLN A 62 6.54 1.06 4.29
C GLN A 62 5.94 2.41 3.89
N LYS A 63 4.73 2.34 3.34
CA LYS A 63 3.89 3.49 2.97
C LYS A 63 2.43 3.10 3.08
N LEU A 64 1.58 4.10 3.29
CA LEU A 64 0.14 3.95 3.22
C LEU A 64 -0.36 4.44 1.87
N ILE A 65 -1.23 3.68 1.24
CA ILE A 65 -1.73 3.96 -0.10
C ILE A 65 -3.24 4.05 -0.03
N LEU A 66 -3.78 5.26 -0.16
CA LEU A 66 -5.20 5.49 -0.32
C LEU A 66 -5.59 5.15 -1.75
N MET A 67 -6.45 4.17 -1.92
CA MET A 67 -6.91 3.71 -3.23
C MET A 67 -8.42 3.45 -3.22
N PRO A 68 -9.09 3.44 -4.39
CA PRO A 68 -10.49 3.06 -4.46
C PRO A 68 -10.72 1.68 -3.83
N ALA A 69 -11.83 1.51 -3.11
CA ALA A 69 -12.15 0.23 -2.46
C ALA A 69 -12.18 -0.94 -3.47
N SER A 70 -12.67 -0.69 -4.68
CA SER A 70 -12.64 -1.66 -5.79
C SER A 70 -11.22 -2.02 -6.25
N CYS A 71 -10.29 -1.06 -6.22
CA CYS A 71 -8.89 -1.31 -6.55
C CYS A 71 -8.24 -2.20 -5.50
N ASN A 72 -8.48 -1.94 -4.22
CA ASN A 72 -7.98 -2.77 -3.13
C ASN A 72 -8.55 -4.20 -3.19
N TYR A 73 -9.83 -4.36 -3.53
CA TYR A 73 -10.42 -5.68 -3.78
C TYR A 73 -9.75 -6.41 -4.94
N ASP A 74 -9.59 -5.75 -6.09
CA ASP A 74 -8.92 -6.33 -7.26
C ASP A 74 -7.44 -6.65 -6.99
N LEU A 75 -6.77 -5.86 -6.16
CA LEU A 75 -5.37 -6.08 -5.78
C LEU A 75 -5.19 -7.45 -5.10
N GLU A 76 -6.19 -7.92 -4.35
CA GLU A 76 -6.16 -9.23 -3.71
C GLU A 76 -6.65 -10.35 -4.64
N GLN A 77 -7.64 -10.09 -5.50
CA GLN A 77 -8.36 -11.15 -6.23
C GLN A 77 -7.94 -11.33 -7.69
N MET A 78 -7.39 -10.30 -8.32
CA MET A 78 -7.14 -10.28 -9.77
C MET A 78 -5.73 -10.78 -10.10
N GLY A 79 -5.49 -11.43 -11.24
CA GLY A 79 -4.13 -11.70 -11.72
C GLY A 79 -3.38 -10.42 -12.13
N GLU A 80 -2.04 -10.43 -12.13
CA GLU A 80 -1.20 -9.26 -12.44
C GLU A 80 -1.54 -8.62 -13.79
N ASP A 81 -1.62 -9.41 -14.88
CA ASP A 81 -1.93 -8.89 -16.21
C ASP A 81 -3.28 -8.20 -16.29
N LYS A 82 -4.31 -8.80 -15.68
CA LYS A 82 -5.67 -8.23 -15.65
C LYS A 82 -5.69 -6.96 -14.79
N PHE A 83 -4.98 -6.98 -13.67
CA PHE A 83 -4.86 -5.84 -12.77
C PHE A 83 -4.19 -4.67 -13.49
N TYR A 84 -3.06 -4.92 -14.17
CA TYR A 84 -2.34 -3.92 -14.94
C TYR A 84 -3.21 -3.34 -16.07
N LYS A 85 -3.94 -4.18 -16.82
CA LYS A 85 -4.85 -3.68 -17.87
C LYS A 85 -5.94 -2.76 -17.33
N LYS A 86 -6.52 -3.09 -16.17
CA LYS A 86 -7.61 -2.31 -15.56
C LYS A 86 -7.10 -1.04 -14.87
N TRP A 87 -6.07 -1.17 -14.04
CA TRP A 87 -5.60 -0.12 -13.13
C TRP A 87 -4.32 0.58 -13.61
N GLY A 88 -3.68 0.08 -14.67
CA GLY A 88 -2.46 0.68 -15.24
C GLY A 88 -1.25 0.69 -14.32
N MET A 89 -1.24 -0.15 -13.30
CA MET A 89 -0.24 -0.17 -12.25
C MET A 89 0.23 -1.60 -12.00
N ASP A 90 1.55 -1.79 -11.87
CA ASP A 90 2.10 -3.06 -11.41
C ASP A 90 1.71 -3.26 -9.93
N LYS A 91 1.23 -4.46 -9.60
CA LYS A 91 0.88 -4.81 -8.22
C LYS A 91 2.04 -4.62 -7.26
N ASN A 92 3.28 -4.87 -7.69
CA ASN A 92 4.48 -4.73 -6.88
C ASN A 92 4.73 -3.28 -6.43
N ASN A 93 4.07 -2.28 -7.04
CA ASN A 93 4.10 -0.89 -6.59
C ASN A 93 3.07 -0.60 -5.48
N LEU A 94 2.03 -1.44 -5.35
CA LEU A 94 0.92 -1.30 -4.40
C LEU A 94 1.02 -2.26 -3.22
N VAL A 95 1.62 -3.44 -3.41
CA VAL A 95 1.87 -4.44 -2.38
C VAL A 95 3.29 -4.95 -2.44
N PHE A 96 3.91 -5.08 -1.27
CA PHE A 96 5.29 -5.54 -1.13
C PHE A 96 5.43 -7.02 -1.52
N SER A 97 6.38 -7.30 -2.40
CA SER A 97 6.79 -8.65 -2.76
C SER A 97 8.19 -8.95 -2.23
N ARG A 98 8.31 -9.98 -1.37
CA ARG A 98 9.61 -10.43 -0.84
C ARG A 98 10.54 -10.93 -1.93
N LEU A 99 10.00 -11.50 -3.02
CA LEU A 99 10.78 -11.93 -4.17
C LEU A 99 11.39 -10.72 -4.88
N LYS A 100 10.57 -9.72 -5.22
CA LYS A 100 11.02 -8.47 -5.87
C LYS A 100 12.03 -7.69 -5.04
N TRP A 101 11.85 -7.68 -3.73
CA TRP A 101 12.83 -7.08 -2.82
C TRP A 101 14.20 -7.77 -2.89
N ARG A 102 14.25 -9.11 -2.99
CA ARG A 102 15.51 -9.84 -3.17
C ARG A 102 16.16 -9.60 -4.54
N GLU A 103 15.36 -9.22 -5.54
CA GLU A 103 15.80 -8.84 -6.88
C GLU A 103 16.29 -7.38 -6.97
N GLY A 104 16.24 -6.61 -5.87
CA GLY A 104 16.64 -5.20 -5.86
C GLY A 104 15.60 -4.25 -6.49
N TYR A 105 14.36 -4.69 -6.68
CA TYR A 105 13.32 -3.90 -7.36
C TYR A 105 12.93 -2.61 -6.61
N TYR A 106 13.15 -2.54 -5.29
CA TYR A 106 12.74 -1.42 -4.43
C TYR A 106 13.90 -0.50 -4.02
N ASP A 107 15.10 -0.74 -4.56
CA ASP A 107 16.30 0.05 -4.26
C ASP A 107 16.40 1.30 -5.14
#